data_AF-A0A8W8JNW5-F1
#
_entry.id   AF-A0A8W8JNW5-F1
#
_cell.length_a   1.000
_cell.length_b   1.000
_cell.length_c   1.000
_cell.angle_alpha   90.00
_cell.angle_beta   90.00
_cell.angle_gamma   90.00
#
_symmetry.space_group_name_H-M   'P 1'
#
loop_
_entity.id
_entity.type
_entity.pdbx_description
1 polymer ?
#
loop_
_entity_poly.entity_id
_entity_poly.type
_entity_poly.pdbx_seq_one_letter_code
_entity_poly.pdbx_strand_id
1 'polypeptide(L)'
;MASADQVLRQALSKYRYADICRRDVTNVFSQFKDLRPNHDSFIFNDGNKKELLNLDGTIPVTYKGSIYNIPICVWIMDTHPYNHPIVFVKPTSTMQIKTGRNVDSNGKVDLPYLREWHYPKSDLLGLIQILVIVFGEEPPVYSKQSQMTQSSSPNSYPGTGKYPGVSRQCDPDTTFSPFAAQAPIHVQGYNLDIFFQTMERFELDDIMNTLIEHGVDCVETFCSMTESDFKEIGLNIGQRRKCILAAEHIKNYGLNG
;
A
#
# COMPACT_ATOMS: atom_id res chain seq x y z
N MET A 1 -3.03 -25.26 17.93
CA MET A 1 -3.14 -24.82 16.52
C MET A 1 -2.33 -25.78 15.67
N ALA A 2 -2.87 -26.22 14.53
CA ALA A 2 -2.10 -27.03 13.59
C ALA A 2 -0.89 -26.22 13.10
N SER A 3 0.26 -26.87 12.90
CA SER A 3 1.42 -26.21 12.30
C SER A 3 1.07 -25.75 10.89
N ALA A 4 1.63 -24.62 10.43
CA ALA A 4 1.45 -24.12 9.06
C ALA A 4 1.72 -25.22 8.02
N ASP A 5 2.72 -26.06 8.26
CA ASP A 5 3.02 -27.21 7.41
C ASP A 5 1.92 -28.26 7.36
N GLN A 6 1.24 -28.51 8.48
CA GLN A 6 0.11 -29.44 8.54
C GLN A 6 -1.07 -28.91 7.73
N VAL A 7 -1.38 -27.62 7.87
CA VAL A 7 -2.44 -26.97 7.08
C VAL A 7 -2.12 -27.03 5.59
N LEU A 8 -0.88 -26.71 5.20
CA LEU A 8 -0.46 -26.79 3.80
C LEU A 8 -0.53 -28.22 3.26
N ARG A 9 -0.11 -29.24 4.03
CA ARG A 9 -0.24 -30.65 3.60
C ARG A 9 -1.70 -31.03 3.37
N GLN A 10 -2.60 -30.63 4.28
CA GLN A 10 -4.02 -30.94 4.17
C GLN A 10 -4.67 -30.22 2.98
N ALA A 11 -4.49 -28.90 2.89
CA ALA A 11 -5.12 -28.06 1.87
C ALA A 11 -4.64 -28.42 0.46
N LEU A 12 -3.33 -28.62 0.29
CA LEU A 12 -2.73 -28.85 -1.03
C LEU A 12 -2.93 -30.27 -1.56
N SER A 13 -3.51 -31.19 -0.78
CA SER A 13 -3.77 -32.57 -1.21
C SER A 13 -4.65 -32.69 -2.46
N LYS A 14 -5.50 -31.69 -2.72
CA LYS A 14 -6.39 -31.61 -3.88
C LYS A 14 -5.91 -30.65 -4.97
N TYR A 15 -4.77 -30.00 -4.77
CA TYR A 15 -4.25 -29.00 -5.70
C TYR A 15 -3.49 -29.69 -6.82
N ARG A 16 -3.75 -29.28 -8.06
CA ARG A 16 -3.10 -29.87 -9.24
C ARG A 16 -1.59 -29.60 -9.28
N TYR A 17 -1.17 -28.44 -8.78
CA TYR A 17 0.22 -27.99 -8.78
C TYR A 17 0.69 -27.66 -7.36
N ALA A 18 0.52 -28.63 -6.44
CA ALA A 18 0.76 -28.47 -5.01
C ALA A 18 2.17 -27.96 -4.67
N ASP A 19 3.21 -28.45 -5.36
CA ASP A 19 4.60 -28.06 -5.09
C ASP A 19 4.86 -26.57 -5.39
N ILE A 20 4.27 -26.06 -6.47
CA ILE A 20 4.38 -24.63 -6.84
C ILE A 20 3.63 -23.78 -5.81
N CYS A 21 2.40 -24.15 -5.48
CA CYS A 21 1.60 -23.45 -4.49
C CYS A 21 2.29 -23.40 -3.12
N ARG A 22 2.86 -24.53 -2.66
CA ARG A 22 3.64 -24.58 -1.41
C ARG A 22 4.82 -23.62 -1.44
N ARG A 23 5.56 -23.57 -2.55
CA ARG A 23 6.71 -22.66 -2.71
C ARG A 23 6.28 -21.21 -2.64
N ASP A 24 5.27 -20.83 -3.43
CA ASP A 24 4.79 -19.45 -3.49
C ASP A 24 4.27 -18.97 -2.12
N VAL A 25 3.51 -19.82 -1.42
CA VAL A 25 3.03 -19.52 -0.07
C VAL A 25 4.17 -19.41 0.94
N THR A 26 5.19 -20.27 0.84
CA THR A 26 6.39 -20.18 1.69
C THR A 26 7.17 -18.89 1.44
N ASN A 27 7.28 -18.46 0.18
CA ASN A 27 7.89 -17.19 -0.19
C ASN A 27 7.12 -15.98 0.35
N VAL A 28 5.79 -16.05 0.41
CA VAL A 28 4.99 -15.01 1.07
C VAL A 28 5.31 -14.94 2.56
N PHE A 29 5.42 -16.07 3.26
CA PHE A 29 5.66 -16.07 4.71
C PHE A 29 7.05 -15.59 5.13
N SER A 30 8.05 -15.69 4.25
CA SER A 30 9.39 -15.18 4.56
C SER A 30 9.37 -13.65 4.72
N GLN A 31 8.47 -12.95 4.01
CA GLN A 31 8.31 -11.50 4.08
C GLN A 31 7.13 -11.05 4.96
N PHE A 32 5.96 -11.67 4.80
CA PHE A 32 4.71 -11.27 5.47
C PHE A 32 4.33 -12.28 6.57
N LYS A 33 4.97 -12.14 7.74
CA LYS A 33 4.87 -13.10 8.85
C LYS A 33 3.50 -13.17 9.53
N ASP A 34 2.69 -12.13 9.38
CA ASP A 34 1.35 -12.06 9.98
C ASP A 34 0.28 -12.77 9.14
N LEU A 35 0.58 -13.09 7.87
CA LEU A 35 -0.28 -13.93 7.06
C LEU A 35 -0.11 -15.39 7.47
N ARG A 36 -1.23 -16.07 7.72
CA ARG A 36 -1.26 -17.47 8.16
C ARG A 36 -2.05 -18.33 7.16
N PRO A 37 -1.58 -19.54 6.85
CA PRO A 37 -2.33 -20.45 6.00
C PRO A 37 -3.49 -21.05 6.80
N ASN A 38 -4.67 -21.05 6.20
CA ASN A 38 -5.86 -21.73 6.70
C ASN A 38 -6.49 -22.57 5.59
N HIS A 39 -7.24 -23.59 5.98
CA HIS A 39 -7.99 -24.44 5.06
C HIS A 39 -9.47 -24.33 5.40
N ASP A 40 -10.26 -23.78 4.48
CA ASP A 40 -11.66 -23.41 4.75
C ASP A 40 -12.52 -23.51 3.48
N SER A 41 -13.84 -23.50 3.65
CA SER A 41 -14.83 -23.59 2.57
C SER A 41 -15.11 -22.22 1.96
N PHE A 42 -14.65 -21.99 0.74
CA PHE A 42 -15.06 -20.84 -0.07
C PHE A 42 -16.40 -21.08 -0.76
N ILE A 43 -17.30 -20.09 -0.74
CA ILE A 43 -18.58 -20.13 -1.45
C ILE A 43 -18.48 -19.20 -2.66
N PHE A 44 -18.58 -19.76 -3.85
CA PHE A 44 -18.58 -19.00 -5.11
C PHE A 44 -19.93 -18.32 -5.34
N ASN A 45 -19.94 -17.34 -6.24
CA ASN A 45 -21.14 -16.57 -6.58
C ASN A 45 -22.27 -17.42 -7.19
N ASP A 46 -21.95 -18.59 -7.75
CA ASP A 46 -22.91 -19.57 -8.25
C ASP A 46 -23.50 -20.48 -7.13
N GLY A 47 -23.09 -20.26 -5.87
CA GLY A 47 -23.49 -21.04 -4.71
C GLY A 47 -22.66 -22.30 -4.47
N ASN A 48 -21.75 -22.65 -5.38
CA ASN A 48 -20.89 -23.82 -5.21
C ASN A 48 -19.89 -23.58 -4.07
N LYS A 49 -19.64 -24.64 -3.30
CA LYS A 49 -18.68 -24.60 -2.19
C LYS A 49 -17.44 -25.40 -2.53
N LYS A 50 -16.28 -24.90 -2.11
CA LYS A 50 -14.99 -25.58 -2.32
C LYS A 50 -14.05 -25.31 -1.17
N GLU A 51 -13.48 -26.39 -0.66
CA GLU A 51 -12.39 -26.33 0.31
C GLU A 51 -11.12 -25.81 -0.39
N LEU A 52 -10.60 -24.68 0.08
CA LEU A 52 -9.44 -24.00 -0.48
C LEU A 52 -8.48 -23.57 0.62
N LEU A 53 -7.21 -23.45 0.24
CA LEU A 53 -6.20 -22.73 1.01
C LEU A 53 -6.49 -21.24 0.95
N ASN A 54 -6.43 -20.57 2.08
CA ASN A 54 -6.38 -19.11 2.16
C ASN A 54 -5.24 -18.63 3.04
N LEU A 55 -4.74 -17.43 2.76
CA LEU A 55 -3.81 -16.71 3.61
C LEU A 55 -4.58 -15.59 4.29
N ASP A 56 -4.75 -15.68 5.61
CA ASP A 56 -5.48 -14.72 6.43
C ASP A 56 -4.53 -14.03 7.40
N GLY A 57 -4.66 -12.71 7.53
CA GLY A 57 -3.83 -11.93 8.44
C GLY A 57 -3.75 -10.46 8.00
N THR A 58 -2.65 -9.80 8.33
CA THR A 58 -2.45 -8.39 8.00
C THR A 58 -1.20 -8.17 7.15
N ILE A 59 -1.23 -7.13 6.33
CA ILE A 59 -0.06 -6.61 5.61
C ILE A 59 0.28 -5.19 6.10
N PRO A 60 1.57 -4.87 6.32
CA PRO A 60 1.98 -3.53 6.71
C PRO A 60 1.91 -2.60 5.50
N VAL A 61 1.19 -1.48 5.63
CA VAL A 61 0.96 -0.51 4.57
C VAL A 61 1.32 0.88 5.06
N THR A 62 2.25 1.55 4.37
CA THR A 62 2.62 2.94 4.70
C THR A 62 1.67 3.92 4.02
N TYR A 63 0.88 4.63 4.82
CA TYR A 63 -0.02 5.70 4.37
C TYR A 63 0.31 6.99 5.14
N LYS A 64 0.63 8.07 4.41
CA LYS A 64 0.97 9.39 4.98
C LYS A 64 2.02 9.34 6.10
N GLY A 65 3.07 8.54 5.90
CA GLY A 65 4.19 8.40 6.85
C GLY A 65 3.91 7.50 8.06
N SER A 66 2.72 6.90 8.18
CA SER A 66 2.38 5.94 9.23
C SER A 66 2.13 4.55 8.64
N ILE A 67 2.58 3.51 9.36
CA ILE A 67 2.36 2.11 8.96
C ILE A 67 1.05 1.61 9.59
N TYR A 68 0.16 1.10 8.75
CA TYR A 68 -1.12 0.49 9.13
C TYR A 68 -1.12 -0.98 8.76
N ASN A 69 -1.61 -1.83 9.67
CA ASN A 69 -1.76 -3.26 9.42
C ASN A 69 -3.13 -3.51 8.79
N ILE A 70 -3.17 -3.66 7.47
CA ILE A 70 -4.41 -3.82 6.72
C ILE A 70 -4.78 -5.31 6.68
N PRO A 71 -5.95 -5.70 7.23
CA PRO A 71 -6.38 -7.09 7.24
C PRO A 71 -6.84 -7.55 5.87
N ILE A 72 -6.24 -8.64 5.38
CA ILE A 72 -6.55 -9.24 4.08
C ILE A 72 -6.78 -10.74 4.22
N CYS A 73 -7.49 -11.30 3.23
CA CYS A 73 -7.61 -12.73 3.03
C CYS A 73 -7.43 -13.06 1.56
N VAL A 74 -6.44 -13.89 1.25
CA VAL A 74 -6.07 -14.31 -0.11
C VAL A 74 -6.46 -15.77 -0.29
N TRP A 75 -7.55 -16.03 -0.99
CA TRP A 75 -7.98 -17.38 -1.37
C TRP A 75 -7.23 -17.85 -2.60
N ILE A 76 -6.58 -19.01 -2.50
CA ILE A 76 -5.75 -19.55 -3.57
C ILE A 76 -6.54 -20.67 -4.26
N MET A 77 -6.74 -20.57 -5.57
CA MET A 77 -7.48 -21.57 -6.34
C MET A 77 -6.71 -22.90 -6.42
N ASP A 78 -7.41 -24.03 -6.51
CA ASP A 78 -6.81 -25.37 -6.67
C ASP A 78 -6.06 -25.56 -8.00
N THR A 79 -6.29 -24.64 -8.93
CA THR A 79 -5.63 -24.50 -10.23
C THR A 79 -4.48 -23.48 -10.24
N HIS A 80 -4.13 -22.89 -9.08
CA HIS A 80 -2.91 -22.09 -8.91
C HIS A 80 -1.68 -22.86 -9.41
N PRO A 81 -0.74 -22.24 -10.15
CA PRO A 81 -0.60 -20.79 -10.39
C PRO A 81 -1.31 -20.27 -11.66
N TYR A 82 -2.05 -21.10 -12.39
CA TYR A 82 -2.60 -20.70 -13.69
C TYR A 82 -3.89 -19.87 -13.59
N ASN A 83 -4.53 -19.85 -12.43
CA ASN A 83 -5.64 -18.95 -12.12
C ASN A 83 -5.22 -18.02 -10.98
N HIS A 84 -5.64 -16.77 -11.08
CA HIS A 84 -5.36 -15.78 -10.05
C HIS A 84 -6.07 -16.12 -8.73
N PRO A 85 -5.52 -15.70 -7.58
CA PRO A 85 -6.21 -15.82 -6.30
C PRO A 85 -7.39 -14.84 -6.21
N ILE A 86 -8.27 -15.07 -5.25
CA ILE A 86 -9.37 -14.14 -4.90
C ILE A 86 -8.99 -13.44 -3.60
N VAL A 87 -8.95 -12.11 -3.62
CA VAL A 87 -8.48 -11.32 -2.47
C VAL A 87 -9.64 -10.51 -1.89
N PHE A 88 -9.73 -10.51 -0.56
CA PHE A 88 -10.65 -9.68 0.20
C PHE A 88 -9.91 -8.87 1.24
N VAL A 89 -10.40 -7.66 1.50
CA VAL A 89 -10.09 -6.87 2.69
C VAL A 89 -11.08 -7.27 3.78
N LYS A 90 -10.58 -7.57 4.98
CA LYS A 90 -11.40 -8.07 6.10
C LYS A 90 -11.43 -7.05 7.24
N PRO A 91 -12.30 -6.02 7.18
CA PRO A 91 -12.36 -5.01 8.23
C PRO A 91 -12.63 -5.63 9.60
N THR A 92 -11.97 -5.14 10.64
CA THR A 92 -12.33 -5.45 12.02
C THR A 92 -13.62 -4.72 12.41
N SER A 93 -14.17 -5.01 13.61
CA SER A 93 -15.38 -4.36 14.11
C SER A 93 -15.28 -2.82 14.14
N THR A 94 -14.08 -2.30 14.37
CA THR A 94 -13.76 -0.87 14.43
C THR A 94 -13.41 -0.26 13.07
N MET A 95 -13.38 -1.05 12.00
CA MET A 95 -13.07 -0.59 10.65
C MET A 95 -14.31 -0.62 9.75
N GLN A 96 -14.25 0.15 8.67
CA GLN A 96 -15.22 0.13 7.59
C GLN A 96 -14.51 0.14 6.25
N ILE A 97 -15.04 -0.61 5.28
CA ILE A 97 -14.52 -0.65 3.91
C ILE A 97 -14.74 0.70 3.25
N LYS A 98 -13.68 1.21 2.62
CA LYS A 98 -13.72 2.32 1.68
C LYS A 98 -13.80 1.75 0.27
N THR A 99 -14.99 1.80 -0.33
CA THR A 99 -15.15 1.43 -1.74
C THR A 99 -14.36 2.40 -2.62
N GLY A 100 -13.67 1.87 -3.62
CA GLY A 100 -12.83 2.66 -4.51
C GLY A 100 -12.57 1.94 -5.82
N ARG A 101 -11.57 2.42 -6.56
CA ARG A 101 -11.20 1.84 -7.86
C ARG A 101 -10.80 0.37 -7.74
N ASN A 102 -10.17 0.01 -6.62
CA ASN A 102 -9.50 -1.28 -6.43
C ASN A 102 -10.26 -2.22 -5.47
N VAL A 103 -11.31 -1.75 -4.80
CA VAL A 103 -12.03 -2.52 -3.77
C VAL A 103 -13.54 -2.23 -3.85
N ASP A 104 -14.34 -3.30 -3.90
CA ASP A 104 -15.80 -3.21 -3.92
C ASP A 104 -16.43 -3.08 -2.52
N SER A 105 -17.77 -2.96 -2.45
CA SER A 105 -18.51 -2.84 -1.19
C SER A 105 -18.43 -4.06 -0.27
N ASN A 106 -18.11 -5.23 -0.82
CA ASN A 106 -17.93 -6.47 -0.07
C ASN A 106 -16.47 -6.65 0.37
N GLY A 107 -15.58 -5.71 0.04
CA GLY A 107 -14.16 -5.78 0.33
C GLY A 107 -13.40 -6.64 -0.67
N LYS A 108 -14.02 -7.12 -1.76
CA LYS A 108 -13.32 -7.86 -2.81
C LYS A 108 -12.38 -6.90 -3.54
N VAL A 109 -11.13 -7.31 -3.67
CA VAL A 109 -10.11 -6.53 -4.35
C VAL A 109 -10.13 -6.87 -5.85
N ASP A 110 -10.04 -5.83 -6.67
CA ASP A 110 -9.94 -5.93 -8.12
C ASP A 110 -8.80 -5.03 -8.60
N LEU A 111 -7.76 -5.64 -9.15
CA LEU A 111 -6.53 -4.96 -9.58
C LEU A 111 -6.19 -5.35 -11.01
N PRO A 112 -5.56 -4.46 -11.80
CA PRO A 112 -5.01 -4.82 -13.11
C PRO A 112 -4.10 -6.07 -13.05
N TYR A 113 -3.29 -6.20 -11.99
CA TYR A 113 -2.42 -7.37 -11.79
C TYR A 113 -3.18 -8.70 -11.65
N LEU A 114 -4.38 -8.70 -11.06
CA LEU A 114 -5.23 -9.89 -10.98
C LEU A 114 -5.88 -10.22 -12.34
N ARG A 115 -6.31 -9.19 -13.08
CA ARG A 115 -6.95 -9.35 -14.39
C ARG A 115 -5.98 -9.83 -15.46
N GLU A 116 -4.73 -9.39 -15.38
CA GLU A 116 -3.64 -9.75 -16.30
C GLU A 116 -2.77 -10.90 -15.77
N TRP A 117 -3.23 -11.60 -14.73
CA TRP A 117 -2.48 -12.67 -14.08
C TRP A 117 -2.05 -13.73 -15.09
N HIS A 118 -0.75 -13.97 -15.17
CA HIS A 118 -0.18 -14.91 -16.12
C HIS A 118 1.06 -15.58 -15.55
N TYR A 119 0.96 -16.86 -15.19
CA TYR A 119 2.11 -17.65 -14.79
C TYR A 119 3.07 -17.88 -15.98
N PRO A 120 4.40 -17.76 -15.82
CA PRO A 120 5.16 -17.53 -14.58
C PRO A 120 5.48 -16.06 -14.26
N LYS A 121 4.87 -15.10 -14.97
CA LYS A 121 5.11 -13.67 -14.78
C LYS A 121 4.41 -13.08 -13.54
N SER A 122 3.36 -13.75 -13.07
CA SER A 122 2.59 -13.37 -11.89
C SER A 122 2.72 -14.40 -10.78
N ASP A 123 2.88 -13.93 -9.54
CA ASP A 123 3.00 -14.77 -8.34
C ASP A 123 2.32 -14.12 -7.12
N LEU A 124 2.18 -14.91 -6.03
CA LEU A 124 1.48 -14.45 -4.82
C LEU A 124 2.25 -13.35 -4.08
N LEU A 125 3.58 -13.41 -4.11
CA LEU A 125 4.42 -12.43 -3.45
C LEU A 125 4.29 -11.07 -4.14
N GLY A 126 4.43 -11.01 -5.46
CA GLY A 126 4.23 -9.81 -6.25
C GLY A 126 2.84 -9.22 -6.10
N LEU A 127 1.80 -10.07 -6.03
CA LEU A 127 0.45 -9.60 -5.71
C LEU A 127 0.38 -8.87 -4.36
N ILE A 128 0.96 -9.45 -3.30
CA ILE A 128 0.91 -8.83 -1.97
C ILE A 128 1.72 -7.53 -1.91
N GLN A 129 2.88 -7.48 -2.57
CA GLN A 129 3.64 -6.24 -2.70
C GLN A 129 2.85 -5.15 -3.43
N ILE A 130 2.13 -5.52 -4.50
CA ILE A 130 1.24 -4.58 -5.21
C ILE A 130 0.08 -4.13 -4.31
N LEU A 131 -0.48 -5.00 -3.47
CA LEU A 131 -1.49 -4.59 -2.48
C LEU A 131 -0.92 -3.55 -1.51
N VAL A 132 0.31 -3.74 -1.02
CA VAL A 132 0.97 -2.78 -0.11
C VAL A 132 1.11 -1.41 -0.76
N ILE A 133 1.55 -1.38 -2.02
CA ILE A 133 1.70 -0.14 -2.79
C ILE A 133 0.33 0.54 -2.99
N VAL A 134 -0.64 -0.19 -3.56
CA VAL A 134 -1.95 0.36 -3.92
C VAL A 134 -2.72 0.84 -2.69
N PHE A 135 -2.68 0.09 -1.59
CA PHE A 135 -3.31 0.50 -0.34
C PHE A 135 -2.56 1.64 0.37
N GLY A 136 -1.27 1.82 0.08
CA GLY A 136 -0.47 2.94 0.55
C GLY A 136 -0.79 4.26 -0.16
N GLU A 137 -1.37 4.19 -1.36
CA GLU A 137 -1.93 5.34 -2.08
C GLU A 137 -3.39 5.59 -1.67
N GLU A 138 -4.21 4.55 -1.76
CA GLU A 138 -5.63 4.58 -1.40
C GLU A 138 -5.96 3.47 -0.38
N PRO A 139 -5.99 3.79 0.93
CA PRO A 139 -6.34 2.81 1.96
C PRO A 139 -7.75 2.25 1.75
N PRO A 140 -7.92 0.91 1.78
CA PRO A 140 -9.20 0.26 1.49
C PRO A 140 -10.13 0.22 2.71
N VAL A 141 -9.65 0.63 3.88
CA VAL A 141 -10.41 0.70 5.12
C VAL A 141 -10.10 1.99 5.87
N TYR A 142 -11.07 2.43 6.67
CA TYR A 142 -10.89 3.51 7.64
C TYR A 142 -11.44 3.10 9.00
N SER A 143 -10.95 3.73 10.05
CA SER A 143 -11.48 3.55 11.41
C SER A 143 -12.83 4.23 11.56
N LYS A 144 -13.82 3.54 12.11
CA LYS A 144 -15.05 4.15 12.58
C LYS A 144 -14.69 5.11 13.72
N GLN A 145 -15.05 6.39 13.59
CA GLN A 145 -14.96 7.29 14.73
C GLN A 145 -15.85 6.75 15.84
N SER A 146 -15.27 6.47 17.01
CA SER A 146 -16.06 6.22 18.21
C SER A 146 -16.79 7.53 18.53
N GLN A 147 -18.08 7.57 18.24
CA GLN A 147 -18.97 8.61 18.75
C GLN A 147 -18.95 8.51 20.28
N MET A 148 -18.04 9.23 20.93
CA MET A 148 -18.24 9.59 22.33
C MET A 148 -19.46 10.50 22.33
N THR A 149 -20.62 9.96 22.70
CA THR A 149 -21.79 10.74 23.05
C THR A 149 -21.39 11.69 24.17
N GLN A 150 -21.04 12.94 23.85
CA GLN A 150 -21.00 14.01 24.83
C GLN A 150 -22.44 14.16 25.35
N SER A 151 -22.68 13.67 26.56
CA SER A 151 -23.88 14.01 27.32
C SER A 151 -23.84 15.50 27.62
N SER A 152 -24.49 16.30 26.79
CA SER A 152 -24.73 17.72 27.05
C SER A 152 -25.71 17.87 28.22
N SER A 153 -25.20 18.27 29.38
CA SER A 153 -26.02 18.75 30.50
C SER A 153 -26.53 20.15 30.16
N PRO A 154 -27.83 20.45 30.27
CA PRO A 154 -28.33 21.81 30.09
C PRO A 154 -28.22 22.55 31.42
N ASN A 155 -27.47 23.65 31.47
CA ASN A 155 -27.65 24.61 32.57
C ASN A 155 -27.65 26.04 32.03
N SER A 156 -28.84 26.62 32.04
CA SER A 156 -29.16 28.01 31.75
C SER A 156 -29.01 28.84 33.01
N TYR A 157 -28.27 29.96 32.95
CA TYR A 157 -28.51 31.12 33.83
C TYR A 157 -28.13 32.43 33.11
N PRO A 158 -29.00 33.47 33.14
CA PRO A 158 -28.66 34.82 32.70
C PRO A 158 -28.19 35.68 33.89
N GLY A 159 -27.11 36.45 33.73
CA GLY A 159 -26.61 37.29 34.83
C GLY A 159 -25.55 38.31 34.42
N THR A 160 -25.95 39.57 34.46
CA THR A 160 -25.24 40.83 34.25
C THR A 160 -23.94 41.03 35.05
N GLY A 161 -22.95 41.73 34.48
CA GLY A 161 -21.83 42.29 35.25
C GLY A 161 -20.81 43.08 34.40
N LYS A 162 -20.65 44.36 34.70
CA LYS A 162 -19.80 45.39 34.06
C LYS A 162 -18.31 45.21 34.38
N TYR A 163 -17.37 45.64 33.52
CA TYR A 163 -16.21 46.54 33.81
C TYR A 163 -15.47 46.93 32.51
N PRO A 164 -14.77 48.10 32.47
CA PRO A 164 -14.26 48.77 31.26
C PRO A 164 -12.80 48.45 30.94
N GLY A 165 -12.36 48.87 29.74
CA GLY A 165 -11.13 48.42 29.09
C GLY A 165 -9.82 49.14 29.44
N VAL A 166 -8.74 48.65 28.83
CA VAL A 166 -7.47 49.36 28.63
C VAL A 166 -6.89 48.92 27.28
N SER A 167 -6.75 49.87 26.38
CA SER A 167 -5.95 49.82 25.16
C SER A 167 -4.47 50.07 25.48
N ARG A 168 -3.55 49.38 24.81
CA ARG A 168 -2.19 49.88 24.54
C ARG A 168 -1.71 49.39 23.17
N GLN A 169 -1.23 50.34 22.40
CA GLN A 169 -0.65 50.24 21.06
C GLN A 169 0.83 50.68 21.17
N CYS A 170 1.70 50.12 20.30
CA CYS A 170 2.96 50.63 19.68
C CYS A 170 3.82 51.71 20.40
N ASP A 171 5.15 51.79 20.36
CA ASP A 171 6.31 51.33 19.54
C ASP A 171 7.58 51.92 20.28
N PRO A 172 8.81 52.09 19.73
CA PRO A 172 9.71 51.24 18.93
C PRO A 172 11.16 51.14 19.53
N ASP A 173 12.03 50.39 18.84
CA ASP A 173 13.37 50.79 18.37
C ASP A 173 14.61 49.92 18.70
N THR A 174 15.20 49.45 17.59
CA THR A 174 16.58 49.08 17.23
C THR A 174 17.59 48.45 18.22
N THR A 175 18.22 47.36 17.77
CA THR A 175 19.60 47.39 17.22
C THR A 175 19.89 46.16 16.33
N PHE A 176 20.26 46.44 15.08
CA PHE A 176 20.84 45.57 14.04
C PHE A 176 22.23 45.03 14.46
N SER A 177 22.71 43.84 14.07
CA SER A 177 23.46 43.54 12.81
C SER A 177 24.43 42.33 13.08
N PRO A 178 25.32 41.86 12.17
CA PRO A 178 25.07 40.98 11.00
C PRO A 178 26.10 39.81 10.85
N PHE A 179 25.75 38.71 10.17
CA PHE A 179 26.61 37.89 9.25
C PHE A 179 25.79 36.64 8.85
N ALA A 180 25.20 36.51 7.66
CA ALA A 180 25.74 36.43 6.30
C ALA A 180 26.59 35.17 6.02
N ALA A 181 25.94 34.11 5.52
CA ALA A 181 26.43 33.30 4.40
C ALA A 181 25.28 32.48 3.79
N GLN A 182 24.53 33.09 2.85
CA GLN A 182 24.03 32.41 1.65
C GLN A 182 25.23 32.38 0.66
N ALA A 183 25.44 31.47 -0.30
CA ALA A 183 24.65 30.46 -1.02
C ALA A 183 25.68 29.39 -1.60
N PRO A 184 25.36 28.42 -2.50
CA PRO A 184 24.42 28.52 -3.62
C PRO A 184 23.21 27.60 -3.51
N ILE A 185 22.13 28.11 -4.08
CA ILE A 185 21.01 27.36 -4.58
C ILE A 185 21.57 26.37 -5.61
N HIS A 186 21.53 25.07 -5.31
CA HIS A 186 21.70 24.04 -6.32
C HIS A 186 20.36 23.33 -6.47
N VAL A 187 19.56 23.82 -7.43
CA VAL A 187 18.30 23.20 -7.84
C VAL A 187 18.64 21.93 -8.64
N GLN A 188 19.14 20.89 -7.96
CA GLN A 188 19.20 19.49 -8.46
C GLN A 188 19.17 18.42 -7.35
N GLY A 189 18.98 18.77 -6.06
CA GLY A 189 19.03 17.79 -4.96
C GLY A 189 17.68 17.19 -4.53
N TYR A 190 16.63 18.00 -4.43
CA TYR A 190 15.35 17.58 -3.83
C TYR A 190 14.63 16.48 -4.61
N ASN A 191 14.78 16.48 -5.94
CA ASN A 191 14.21 15.44 -6.80
C ASN A 191 14.94 14.10 -6.63
N LEU A 192 16.27 14.10 -6.42
CA LEU A 192 17.00 12.85 -6.19
C LEU A 192 16.58 12.19 -4.87
N ASP A 193 16.37 12.97 -3.80
CA ASP A 193 15.93 12.42 -2.52
C ASP A 193 14.55 11.76 -2.60
N ILE A 194 13.59 12.42 -3.28
CA ILE A 194 12.25 11.86 -3.51
C ILE A 194 12.33 10.63 -4.41
N PHE A 195 13.22 10.63 -5.40
CA PHE A 195 13.43 9.51 -6.30
C PHE A 195 13.98 8.29 -5.57
N PHE A 196 15.06 8.43 -4.79
CA PHE A 196 15.60 7.32 -4.01
C PHE A 196 14.61 6.82 -2.97
N GLN A 197 13.91 7.71 -2.28
CA GLN A 197 12.86 7.33 -1.33
C GLN A 197 11.69 6.60 -2.02
N THR A 198 11.35 7.00 -3.24
CA THR A 198 10.34 6.30 -4.04
C THR A 198 10.89 4.95 -4.51
N MET A 199 12.13 4.87 -4.97
CA MET A 199 12.73 3.61 -5.42
C MET A 199 12.79 2.59 -4.28
N GLU A 200 13.21 3.02 -3.09
CA GLU A 200 13.20 2.19 -1.88
C GLU A 200 11.76 1.77 -1.51
N ARG A 201 10.80 2.71 -1.55
CA ARG A 201 9.39 2.44 -1.22
C ARG A 201 8.74 1.43 -2.16
N PHE A 202 9.13 1.42 -3.42
CA PHE A 202 8.60 0.50 -4.43
C PHE A 202 9.46 -0.76 -4.58
N GLU A 203 10.51 -0.91 -3.77
CA GLU A 203 11.49 -2.01 -3.83
C GLU A 203 12.09 -2.16 -5.24
N LEU A 204 12.56 -1.04 -5.79
CA LEU A 204 13.18 -0.95 -7.11
C LEU A 204 14.70 -0.75 -7.02
N ASP A 205 15.29 -0.87 -5.83
CA ASP A 205 16.74 -0.71 -5.61
C ASP A 205 17.56 -1.67 -6.48
N ASP A 206 17.07 -2.91 -6.64
CA ASP A 206 17.73 -3.95 -7.42
C ASP A 206 17.83 -3.62 -8.93
N ILE A 207 16.99 -2.72 -9.44
CA ILE A 207 16.96 -2.36 -10.86
C ILE A 207 17.60 -1.00 -11.15
N MET A 208 17.98 -0.24 -10.12
CA MET A 208 18.54 1.11 -10.27
C MET A 208 19.79 1.13 -11.14
N ASN A 209 20.70 0.17 -10.96
CA ASN A 209 21.90 0.08 -11.79
C ASN A 209 21.54 -0.21 -13.27
N THR A 210 20.55 -1.07 -13.52
CA THR A 210 20.09 -1.39 -14.87
C THR A 210 19.44 -0.17 -15.54
N LEU A 211 18.67 0.62 -14.80
CA LEU A 211 18.09 1.88 -15.27
C LEU A 211 19.19 2.88 -15.65
N ILE A 212 20.20 3.05 -14.80
CA ILE A 212 21.34 3.94 -15.05
C ILE A 212 22.15 3.48 -16.27
N GLU A 213 22.40 2.19 -16.42
CA GLU A 213 23.10 1.61 -17.59
C GLU A 213 22.36 1.87 -18.90
N HIS A 214 21.03 1.99 -18.85
CA HIS A 214 20.17 2.31 -20.01
C HIS A 214 19.87 3.82 -20.14
N GLY A 215 20.60 4.67 -19.42
CA GLY A 215 20.51 6.14 -19.56
C GLY A 215 19.36 6.79 -18.79
N VAL A 216 18.75 6.08 -17.84
CA VAL A 216 17.74 6.63 -16.93
C VAL A 216 18.45 7.13 -15.67
N ASP A 217 19.07 8.30 -15.78
CA ASP A 217 19.92 8.91 -14.75
C ASP A 217 19.26 10.03 -13.96
N CYS A 218 18.04 10.43 -14.34
CA CYS A 218 17.30 11.49 -13.66
C CYS A 218 15.78 11.22 -13.61
N VAL A 219 15.14 11.93 -12.68
CA VAL A 219 13.73 11.78 -12.33
C VAL A 219 12.81 12.10 -13.49
N GLU A 220 13.14 13.11 -14.28
CA GLU A 220 12.33 13.51 -15.45
C GLU A 220 12.31 12.40 -16.50
N THR A 221 13.47 11.83 -16.83
CA THR A 221 13.58 10.70 -17.75
C THR A 221 12.77 9.52 -17.24
N PHE A 222 12.98 9.09 -15.99
CA PHE A 222 12.22 7.98 -15.39
C PHE A 222 10.70 8.24 -15.41
N CYS A 223 10.27 9.44 -15.06
CA CYS A 223 8.86 9.82 -15.07
C CYS A 223 8.26 9.88 -16.48
N SER A 224 9.07 10.13 -17.51
CA SER A 224 8.63 10.18 -18.91
C SER A 224 8.48 8.79 -19.54
N MET A 225 9.07 7.77 -18.93
CA MET A 225 9.06 6.40 -19.46
C MET A 225 7.68 5.76 -19.42
N THR A 226 7.42 4.97 -20.45
CA THR A 226 6.23 4.15 -20.61
C THR A 226 6.50 2.69 -20.22
N GLU A 227 5.43 1.90 -20.09
CA GLU A 227 5.57 0.47 -19.81
C GLU A 227 6.35 -0.27 -20.92
N SER A 228 6.29 0.24 -22.16
CA SER A 228 7.05 -0.29 -23.30
C SER A 228 8.54 -0.01 -23.15
N ASP A 229 8.92 1.18 -22.73
CA ASP A 229 10.33 1.56 -22.55
C ASP A 229 10.98 0.70 -21.46
N PHE A 230 10.30 0.50 -20.34
CA PHE A 230 10.76 -0.40 -19.29
C PHE A 230 10.84 -1.87 -19.73
N LYS A 231 10.03 -2.27 -20.71
CA LYS A 231 10.10 -3.62 -21.30
C LYS A 231 11.34 -3.78 -22.18
N GLU A 232 11.74 -2.74 -22.90
CA GLU A 232 12.98 -2.75 -23.71
C GLU A 232 14.24 -2.83 -22.84
N ILE A 233 14.21 -2.25 -21.63
CA ILE A 233 15.25 -2.40 -20.60
C ILE A 233 15.29 -3.83 -20.01
N GLY A 234 14.31 -4.68 -20.32
CA GLY A 234 14.27 -6.07 -19.87
C GLY A 234 13.63 -6.29 -18.50
N LEU A 235 12.90 -5.30 -17.98
CA LEU A 235 12.21 -5.41 -16.69
C LEU A 235 11.02 -6.37 -16.76
N ASN A 236 10.85 -7.18 -15.73
CA ASN A 236 9.71 -8.09 -15.61
C ASN A 236 8.40 -7.32 -15.37
N ILE A 237 7.23 -7.96 -15.51
CA ILE A 237 5.95 -7.25 -15.41
C ILE A 237 5.71 -6.59 -14.05
N GLY A 238 6.17 -7.23 -12.96
CA GLY A 238 6.08 -6.69 -11.61
C GLY A 238 6.93 -5.43 -11.46
N GLN A 239 8.19 -5.50 -11.91
CA GLN A 239 9.11 -4.35 -11.93
C GLN A 239 8.55 -3.21 -12.78
N ARG A 240 8.06 -3.49 -13.99
CA ARG A 240 7.48 -2.47 -14.88
C ARG A 240 6.29 -1.76 -14.24
N ARG A 241 5.37 -2.50 -13.62
CA ARG A 241 4.22 -1.92 -12.92
C ARG A 241 4.66 -1.09 -11.71
N LYS A 242 5.62 -1.58 -10.93
CA LYS A 242 6.24 -0.83 -9.82
C LYS A 242 6.87 0.47 -10.33
N CYS A 243 7.59 0.46 -11.45
CA CYS A 243 8.17 1.68 -12.05
C CYS A 243 7.12 2.70 -12.49
N ILE A 244 6.03 2.25 -13.10
CA ILE A 244 4.94 3.14 -13.53
C ILE A 244 4.24 3.78 -12.33
N LEU A 245 3.92 2.99 -11.30
CA LEU A 245 3.33 3.52 -10.07
C LEU A 245 4.30 4.47 -9.33
N ALA A 246 5.59 4.14 -9.30
CA ALA A 246 6.63 5.03 -8.76
C ALA A 246 6.69 6.37 -9.52
N ALA A 247 6.65 6.32 -10.86
CA ALA A 247 6.63 7.52 -11.70
C ALA A 247 5.36 8.36 -11.48
N GLU A 248 4.19 7.74 -11.35
CA GLU A 248 2.95 8.45 -11.00
C GLU A 248 3.01 9.07 -9.60
N HIS A 249 3.55 8.34 -8.62
CA HIS A 249 3.75 8.85 -7.27
C HIS A 249 4.66 10.09 -7.27
N ILE A 250 5.79 10.04 -7.98
CA ILE A 250 6.70 11.18 -8.11
C ILE A 250 6.01 12.37 -8.79
N LYS A 251 5.24 12.15 -9.86
CA LYS A 251 4.49 13.24 -10.52
C LYS A 251 3.46 13.88 -9.61
N ASN A 252 2.79 13.08 -8.77
CA ASN A 252 1.73 13.56 -7.88
C ASN A 252 2.25 14.26 -6.62
N TYR A 253 3.45 13.90 -6.14
CA TYR A 253 3.97 14.35 -4.84
C TYR A 253 5.33 15.05 -4.89
N GLY A 254 6.05 15.01 -6.01
CA GLY A 254 7.43 15.50 -6.13
C GLY A 254 7.63 16.85 -6.83
N LEU A 255 6.63 17.38 -7.55
CA LEU A 255 6.79 18.64 -8.32
C LEU A 255 6.23 19.90 -7.62
N ASN A 256 5.58 19.78 -6.47
CA ASN A 256 4.97 20.91 -5.75
C ASN A 256 5.35 20.97 -4.25
N GLY A 257 6.50 20.41 -3.87
CA GLY A 257 7.07 20.51 -2.52
C GLY A 257 8.13 21.60 -2.42
#